data_AF-A0A4Q3EI14-F1
#
_entry.id   AF-A0A4Q3EI14-F1
#
_cell.length_a   1.000
_cell.length_b   1.000
_cell.length_c   1.000
_cell.angle_alpha   90.00
_cell.angle_beta   90.00
_cell.angle_gamma   90.00
#
_symmetry.space_group_name_H-M   'P 1'
#
loop_
_entity.id
_entity.type
_entity.pdbx_description
1 polymer ?
#
loop_
_entity_poly.entity_id
_entity_poly.type
_entity_poly.pdbx_seq_one_letter_code
_entity_poly.pdbx_strand_id
1 'polypeptide(L)' 'GIYIDNVEGATFGPTLPNGHKSIIFVADNNFSKTEKTQFFLFEVMP' A
#
# COMPACT_ATOMS: atom_id res chain seq x y z
N GLY A 1 2.54 9.59 -12.44
CA GLY A 1 2.56 8.59 -11.35
C GLY A 1 3.39 9.13 -10.20
N ILE A 2 3.27 8.56 -9.00
CA ILE A 2 4.19 8.82 -7.90
C ILE A 2 5.32 7.80 -8.00
N TYR A 3 6.58 8.23 -7.79
CA TYR A 3 7.72 7.32 -7.76
C TYR A 3 7.67 6.43 -6.51
N ILE A 4 7.92 5.15 -6.71
CA ILE A 4 8.02 4.13 -5.66
C ILE A 4 9.25 3.30 -6.01
N ASP A 5 10.11 3.04 -5.02
CA ASP A 5 11.25 2.14 -5.19
C ASP A 5 10.79 0.68 -5.08
N ASN A 6 10.59 0.20 -3.84
CA ASN A 6 10.11 -1.15 -3.55
C ASN A 6 8.98 -1.17 -2.50
N VAL A 7 8.20 -2.25 -2.49
CA VAL A 7 7.17 -2.51 -1.48
C VAL A 7 7.77 -3.40 -0.41
N GLU A 8 7.69 -2.96 0.84
CA GLU A 8 8.32 -3.61 1.99
C GLU A 8 7.31 -4.28 2.92
N GLY A 9 6.03 -3.97 2.76
CA GLY A 9 4.97 -4.58 3.56
C GLY A 9 3.63 -4.65 2.85
N ALA A 10 2.86 -5.66 3.25
CA ALA A 10 1.50 -5.89 2.79
C ALA A 10 0.64 -6.42 3.93
N THR A 11 -0.61 -5.97 4.01
CA THR A 11 -1.61 -6.57 4.89
C THR A 11 -3.00 -6.46 4.28
N PHE A 12 -3.88 -7.40 4.60
CA PHE A 12 -5.30 -7.21 4.29
C PHE A 12 -5.87 -6.12 5.19
N GLY A 13 -6.60 -5.20 4.57
CA GLY A 13 -7.36 -4.18 5.26
C GLY A 13 -8.79 -4.65 5.58
N PRO A 14 -9.65 -3.72 6.01
CA PRO A 14 -11.07 -3.99 6.19
C PRO A 14 -11.73 -4.52 4.91
N THR A 15 -12.84 -5.24 5.06
CA THR A 15 -13.77 -5.46 3.94
C THR A 15 -14.38 -4.12 3.53
N LEU A 16 -14.35 -3.81 2.24
CA LEU A 16 -14.92 -2.58 1.69
C LEU A 16 -16.46 -2.63 1.69
N PRO A 17 -17.16 -1.49 1.57
CA PRO A 17 -18.63 -1.45 1.58
C PRO A 17 -19.31 -2.30 0.49
N ASN A 18 -18.60 -2.57 -0.61
CA ASN A 18 -19.07 -3.44 -1.69
C ASN A 18 -18.86 -4.95 -1.41
N GLY A 19 -18.31 -5.31 -0.25
CA GLY A 19 -18.06 -6.69 0.16
C GLY A 19 -16.70 -7.25 -0.24
N HIS A 20 -15.92 -6.54 -1.07
CA HIS A 20 -14.59 -6.99 -1.48
C HIS A 20 -13.55 -6.78 -0.37
N LYS A 21 -12.50 -7.61 -0.37
CA LYS A 21 -11.36 -7.39 0.53
C LYS A 21 -10.54 -6.22 0.03
N SER A 22 -9.96 -5.46 0.96
CA SER A 22 -8.91 -4.49 0.63
C SER A 22 -7.53 -5.05 0.98
N ILE A 23 -6.52 -4.59 0.26
CA ILE A 23 -5.11 -4.82 0.59
C ILE A 23 -4.40 -3.49 0.68
N ILE A 24 -3.55 -3.35 1.70
CA ILE A 24 -2.72 -2.18 1.93
C ILE A 24 -1.28 -2.59 1.70
N PHE A 25 -0.60 -1.87 0.81
CA PHE A 25 0.85 -1.94 0.64
C PHE A 25 1.53 -0.75 1.29
N VAL A 26 2.74 -0.95 1.78
CA VAL A 26 3.64 0.12 2.20
C VAL A 26 4.97 0.02 1.46
N ALA A 27 5.37 1.15 0.86
CA ALA A 27 6.76 1.41 0.51
C ALA A 27 7.32 2.29 1.61
N ASP A 28 8.36 1.86 2.32
CA ASP A 28 8.99 2.69 3.33
C ASP A 28 9.91 3.73 2.66
N ASN A 29 10.68 4.47 3.45
CA ASN A 29 11.57 5.50 2.93
C ASN A 29 13.03 5.04 2.82
N ASN A 30 13.33 3.73 2.94
CA ASN A 30 14.70 3.19 2.94
C ASN A 30 15.64 3.91 3.93
N PHE A 31 15.12 4.40 5.06
CA PHE A 31 15.83 5.26 6.03
C PHE A 31 16.41 6.57 5.43
N SER A 32 15.98 6.94 4.24
CA SER A 32 16.40 8.14 3.53
C SER A 32 15.50 9.34 3.85
N LYS A 33 16.10 10.53 3.98
CA LYS A 33 15.36 11.79 4.17
C LYS A 33 14.76 12.33 2.86
N THR A 34 15.23 11.83 1.71
CA THR A 34 14.76 12.27 0.38
C THR A 34 13.59 11.44 -0.12
N GLU A 35 13.38 10.26 0.45
CA GLU A 35 12.27 9.37 0.16
C GLU A 35 11.13 9.56 1.18
N LYS A 36 9.96 9.04 0.85
CA LYS A 36 8.77 9.14 1.68
C LYS A 36 8.18 7.75 1.88
N THR A 37 7.77 7.45 3.11
CA THR A 37 6.87 6.32 3.36
C THR A 37 5.54 6.58 2.70
N GLN A 38 5.06 5.62 1.92
CA GLN A 38 3.85 5.73 1.12
C GLN A 38 2.95 4.51 1.34
N PHE A 39 1.66 4.75 1.53
CA PHE A 39 0.65 3.71 1.65
C PHE A 39 -0.25 3.69 0.43
N PHE A 40 -0.51 2.48 -0.09
CA PHE A 40 -1.36 2.27 -1.23
C PHE A 40 -2.47 1.29 -0.86
N LEU A 41 -3.72 1.75 -0.96
CA LEU A 41 -4.91 0.95 -0.72
C LEU A 41 -5.48 0.49 -2.06
N PHE A 42 -5.69 -0.81 -2.18
CA PHE A 42 -6.34 -1.40 -3.35
C PHE A 42 -7.51 -2.27 -2.93
N GLU A 43 -8.46 -2.37 -3.84
CA GLU A 43 -9.52 -3.37 -3.80
C GLU A 43 -9.04 -4.66 -4.45
N VAL A 44 -9.33 -5.79 -3.81
CA VAL A 44 -9.06 -7.13 -4.37
C VAL A 44 -10.25 -7.53 -5.22
N MET A 45 -10.03 -7.62 -6.53
CA MET A 45 -11.02 -8.12 -7.47
C MET A 45 -11.06 -9.66 -7.44
N PRO A 46 -12.25 -10.27 -7.51
CA PRO A 46 -12.39 -11.72 -7.67
C PRO A 46 -11.94 -12.23 -9.05
#